data_AF-A0A5C2CY50-F1
#
_entry.id   AF-A0A5C2CY50-F1
#
_cell.length_a   1.000
_cell.length_b   1.000
_cell.length_c   1.000
_cell.angle_alpha   90.00
_cell.angle_beta   90.00
_cell.angle_gamma   90.00
#
_symmetry.space_group_name_H-M   'P 1'
#
loop_
_entity.id
_entity.type
_entity.pdbx_description
1 polymer ?
#
loop_
_entity_poly.entity_id
_entity_poly.type
_entity_poly.pdbx_seq_one_letter_code
_entity_poly.pdbx_strand_id
1 'polypeptide(L)'
;MFGAISGLKGTDGFGGSWGLLLDGGIHVGDANFDRTFYRMIMLGQRKWFRALAYSKTIAMGVMVKDGLGGGLQEDGRFHKELAKEDLDKLAQGEEAARRIIEHAGGRNLFKSPISASHVGGTIKIKEHVDEKLETEYRNLHVCDGSVLPGTVNTPTLTLICLGKYLANQLAPAA
;
A
#
# COMPACT_ATOMS: atom_id res chain seq x y z
N MET A 1 6.13 7.83 8.23
CA MET A 1 6.78 8.81 9.13
C MET A 1 7.69 9.71 8.32
N PHE A 2 7.73 10.99 8.64
CA PHE A 2 8.56 12.00 7.97
C PHE A 2 9.34 12.79 9.02
N GLY A 3 10.53 13.27 8.67
CA GLY A 3 11.29 14.22 9.47
C GLY A 3 12.13 15.15 8.62
N ALA A 4 12.53 16.27 9.21
CA ALA A 4 13.36 17.28 8.57
C ALA A 4 14.81 17.22 9.08
N ILE A 5 15.79 17.08 8.19
CA ILE A 5 17.21 17.07 8.50
C ILE A 5 17.83 18.38 8.00
N SER A 6 18.47 19.12 8.91
CA SER A 6 19.20 20.34 8.57
C SER A 6 20.38 20.03 7.65
N GLY A 7 20.45 20.68 6.49
CA GLY A 7 21.56 20.53 5.55
C GLY A 7 21.48 19.31 4.61
N LEU A 8 20.39 18.53 4.64
CA LEU A 8 20.22 17.33 3.80
C LEU A 8 20.41 17.59 2.30
N LYS A 9 19.97 18.76 1.80
CA LYS A 9 20.06 19.16 0.38
C LYS A 9 19.54 18.08 -0.59
N GLY A 10 18.46 17.39 -0.19
CA GLY A 10 17.85 16.31 -0.96
C GLY A 10 17.35 16.78 -2.34
N THR A 11 17.63 15.96 -3.33
CA THR A 11 17.07 16.06 -4.69
C THR A 11 16.06 14.93 -4.88
N ASP A 12 15.67 14.64 -6.12
CA ASP A 12 14.73 13.55 -6.39
C ASP A 12 15.30 12.20 -5.92
N GLY A 13 14.43 11.41 -5.27
CA GLY A 13 14.73 10.08 -4.75
C GLY A 13 13.82 9.02 -5.35
N PHE A 14 14.22 7.76 -5.17
CA PHE A 14 13.42 6.60 -5.54
C PHE A 14 13.04 5.85 -4.25
N GLY A 15 11.75 5.84 -3.93
CA GLY A 15 11.23 5.13 -2.76
C GLY A 15 11.33 3.61 -2.92
N GLY A 16 11.44 2.89 -1.82
CA GLY A 16 11.57 1.42 -1.84
C GLY A 16 12.97 0.93 -2.23
N SER A 17 13.97 1.78 -2.07
CA SER A 17 15.40 1.46 -2.27
C SER A 17 15.98 0.63 -1.12
N TRP A 18 15.39 0.70 0.08
CA TRP A 18 15.79 -0.09 1.23
C TRP A 18 14.60 -0.40 2.15
N GLY A 19 14.67 -1.55 2.82
CA GLY A 19 13.70 -1.93 3.84
C GLY A 19 14.25 -2.95 4.82
N LEU A 20 13.51 -3.13 5.90
CA LEU A 20 13.76 -4.07 6.97
C LEU A 20 12.43 -4.75 7.37
N LEU A 21 12.52 -6.01 7.75
CA LEU A 21 11.39 -6.78 8.28
C LEU A 21 11.61 -6.93 9.79
N LEU A 22 10.72 -6.36 10.58
CA LEU A 22 10.68 -6.58 12.03
C LEU A 22 9.86 -7.83 12.35
N ASP A 23 9.99 -8.29 13.59
CA ASP A 23 9.14 -9.32 14.16
C ASP A 23 7.65 -8.99 13.98
N GLY A 24 6.82 -10.03 13.84
CA GLY A 24 5.38 -9.86 13.62
C GLY A 24 4.98 -9.41 12.21
N GLY A 25 5.92 -9.39 11.24
CA GLY A 25 5.64 -9.13 9.83
C GLY A 25 5.55 -7.64 9.47
N ILE A 26 6.11 -6.77 10.31
CA ILE A 26 6.08 -5.31 10.11
C ILE A 26 7.21 -4.94 9.14
N HIS A 27 6.85 -4.37 8.01
CA HIS A 27 7.79 -3.88 7.02
C HIS A 27 8.04 -2.39 7.26
N VAL A 28 9.30 -2.02 7.44
CA VAL A 28 9.72 -0.61 7.55
C VAL A 28 10.72 -0.34 6.44
N GLY A 29 10.49 0.69 5.63
CA GLY A 29 11.34 0.98 4.48
C GLY A 29 11.40 2.46 4.16
N ASP A 30 12.26 2.85 3.24
CA ASP A 30 12.34 4.24 2.83
C ASP A 30 11.08 4.64 2.04
N ALA A 31 10.60 5.85 2.28
CA ALA A 31 9.46 6.45 1.56
C ALA A 31 9.87 7.77 0.91
N ASN A 32 11.12 7.86 0.45
CA ASN A 32 11.72 9.06 -0.15
C ASN A 32 11.36 9.13 -1.64
N PHE A 33 10.10 9.44 -1.91
CA PHE A 33 9.59 9.60 -3.27
C PHE A 33 10.12 10.86 -3.96
N ASP A 34 9.92 10.95 -5.27
CA ASP A 34 10.25 12.13 -6.05
C ASP A 34 9.50 13.38 -5.56
N ARG A 35 10.05 14.55 -5.88
CA ARG A 35 9.52 15.85 -5.41
C ARG A 35 8.06 16.07 -5.78
N THR A 36 7.65 15.62 -6.96
CA THR A 36 6.31 15.86 -7.49
C THR A 36 5.30 15.06 -6.71
N PHE A 37 5.56 13.77 -6.52
CA PHE A 37 4.69 12.91 -5.71
C PHE A 37 4.64 13.33 -4.23
N TYR A 38 5.80 13.65 -3.62
CA TYR A 38 5.84 14.17 -2.26
C TYR A 38 4.98 15.42 -2.08
N ARG A 39 5.07 16.38 -3.00
CA ARG A 39 4.28 17.62 -2.95
C ARG A 39 2.79 17.32 -3.06
N MET A 40 2.38 16.43 -3.97
CA MET A 40 0.97 16.03 -4.08
C MET A 40 0.44 15.50 -2.74
N ILE A 41 1.18 14.62 -2.08
CA ILE A 41 0.81 14.09 -0.75
C ILE A 41 0.68 15.21 0.28
N MET A 42 1.68 16.10 0.38
CA MET A 42 1.67 17.18 1.37
C MET A 42 0.53 18.16 1.14
N LEU A 43 0.27 18.55 -0.10
CA LEU A 43 -0.81 19.48 -0.47
C LEU A 43 -2.19 18.86 -0.25
N GLY A 44 -2.37 17.58 -0.59
CA GLY A 44 -3.61 16.83 -0.31
C GLY A 44 -3.91 16.75 1.19
N GLN A 45 -2.88 16.72 2.03
CA GLN A 45 -3.01 16.80 3.50
C GLN A 45 -3.04 18.24 4.05
N ARG A 46 -3.13 19.25 3.17
CA ARG A 46 -3.15 20.69 3.51
C ARG A 46 -1.89 21.17 4.26
N LYS A 47 -0.75 20.52 4.03
CA LYS A 47 0.56 20.81 4.65
C LYS A 47 1.45 21.67 3.75
N TRP A 48 1.00 22.87 3.41
CA TRP A 48 1.64 23.78 2.44
C TRP A 48 3.13 24.05 2.72
N PHE A 49 3.50 24.39 3.95
CA PHE A 49 4.89 24.65 4.31
C PHE A 49 5.79 23.42 4.18
N ARG A 50 5.25 22.21 4.36
CA ARG A 50 6.00 20.97 4.21
C ARG A 50 6.19 20.59 2.75
N ALA A 51 5.26 20.95 1.87
CA ALA A 51 5.42 20.79 0.42
C ALA A 51 6.62 21.60 -0.13
N LEU A 52 6.94 22.73 0.50
CA LEU A 52 8.12 23.55 0.18
C LEU A 52 9.42 23.02 0.79
N ALA A 53 9.34 22.12 1.78
CA ALA A 53 10.48 21.63 2.54
C ALA A 53 11.12 20.34 1.98
N TYR A 54 10.76 19.90 0.78
CA TYR A 54 11.19 18.62 0.19
C TYR A 54 12.69 18.32 0.35
N SER A 55 13.57 19.27 0.00
CA SER A 55 15.03 19.09 0.06
C SER A 55 15.61 18.92 1.47
N LYS A 56 14.77 19.06 2.50
CA LYS A 56 15.13 18.86 3.90
C LYS A 56 14.42 17.65 4.50
N THR A 57 13.55 16.97 3.75
CA THR A 57 12.72 15.89 4.29
C THR A 57 13.31 14.52 4.01
N ILE A 58 13.28 13.66 5.02
CA ILE A 58 13.43 12.21 4.90
C ILE A 58 12.14 11.53 5.35
N ALA A 59 11.82 10.39 4.76
CA ALA A 59 10.62 9.64 5.06
C ALA A 59 10.88 8.14 5.17
N MET A 60 10.17 7.53 6.11
CA MET A 60 10.13 6.09 6.38
C MET A 60 8.69 5.60 6.27
N GLY A 61 8.44 4.65 5.40
CA GLY A 61 7.18 3.92 5.28
C GLY A 61 7.09 2.80 6.30
N VAL A 62 5.88 2.58 6.83
CA VAL A 62 5.56 1.44 7.70
C VAL A 62 4.38 0.73 7.04
N MET A 63 4.53 -0.56 6.80
CA MET A 63 3.56 -1.38 6.11
C MET A 63 3.35 -2.68 6.90
N VAL A 64 2.09 -3.07 7.04
CA VAL A 64 1.69 -4.33 7.64
C VAL A 64 0.72 -5.01 6.69
N LYS A 65 0.74 -6.34 6.68
CA LYS A 65 -0.34 -7.10 6.07
C LYS A 65 -1.53 -7.08 7.03
N ASP A 66 -2.62 -6.49 6.60
CA ASP A 66 -3.87 -6.41 7.35
C ASP A 66 -4.77 -7.63 7.09
N GLY A 67 -5.75 -7.81 7.99
CA GLY A 67 -6.83 -8.78 7.82
C GLY A 67 -7.95 -8.30 6.88
N LEU A 68 -8.87 -9.21 6.55
CA LEU A 68 -10.16 -8.83 5.97
C LEU A 68 -10.97 -8.04 7.00
N GLY A 69 -11.63 -6.97 6.57
CA GLY A 69 -12.41 -6.12 7.45
C GLY A 69 -13.08 -4.96 6.69
N GLY A 70 -14.20 -4.47 7.24
CA GLY A 70 -15.03 -3.45 6.62
C GLY A 70 -16.03 -4.02 5.61
N GLY A 71 -16.52 -3.18 4.70
CA GLY A 71 -17.54 -3.55 3.73
C GLY A 71 -18.04 -2.40 2.86
N LEU A 72 -19.05 -2.69 2.04
CA LEU A 72 -19.80 -1.71 1.24
C LEU A 72 -21.01 -1.23 2.05
N GLN A 73 -21.19 0.09 2.15
CA GLN A 73 -22.33 0.72 2.80
C GLN A 73 -23.51 0.85 1.84
N GLU A 74 -24.72 1.05 2.36
CA GLU A 74 -25.95 1.20 1.56
C GLU A 74 -25.89 2.35 0.54
N ASP A 75 -25.09 3.38 0.82
CA ASP A 75 -24.85 4.52 -0.07
C ASP A 75 -23.77 4.27 -1.13
N GLY A 76 -23.25 3.04 -1.21
CA GLY A 76 -22.21 2.63 -2.16
C GLY A 76 -20.79 3.01 -1.75
N ARG A 77 -20.56 3.56 -0.55
CA ARG A 77 -19.20 3.84 -0.05
C ARG A 77 -18.55 2.60 0.54
N PHE A 78 -17.26 2.43 0.26
CA PHE A 78 -16.44 1.45 0.95
C PHE A 78 -15.96 2.01 2.29
N HIS A 79 -16.06 1.20 3.34
CA HIS A 79 -15.42 1.44 4.62
C HIS A 79 -14.43 0.32 4.89
N LYS A 80 -13.19 0.68 5.24
CA LYS A 80 -12.19 -0.27 5.71
C LYS A 80 -12.10 -0.22 7.23
N GLU A 81 -12.29 -1.37 7.85
CA GLU A 81 -12.02 -1.59 9.26
C GLU A 81 -10.69 -2.32 9.42
N LEU A 82 -9.84 -1.82 10.30
CA LEU A 82 -8.55 -2.42 10.63
C LEU A 82 -8.67 -3.13 11.98
N ALA A 83 -8.18 -4.36 12.04
CA ALA A 83 -8.13 -5.10 13.29
C ALA A 83 -7.21 -4.40 14.29
N LYS A 84 -7.47 -4.58 15.58
CA LYS A 84 -6.65 -3.97 16.64
C LYS A 84 -5.19 -4.42 16.53
N GLU A 85 -4.98 -5.68 16.19
CA GLU A 85 -3.65 -6.27 16.02
C GLU A 85 -2.88 -5.59 14.88
N ASP A 86 -3.55 -5.17 13.82
CA ASP A 86 -2.93 -4.46 12.69
C ASP A 86 -2.55 -3.03 13.08
N LEU A 87 -3.42 -2.36 13.85
CA LEU A 87 -3.14 -1.04 14.41
C LEU A 87 -1.96 -1.07 15.39
N ASP A 88 -1.89 -2.08 16.24
CA ASP A 88 -0.80 -2.27 17.20
C ASP A 88 0.54 -2.51 16.47
N LYS A 89 0.54 -3.32 15.40
CA LYS A 89 1.71 -3.51 14.53
C LYS A 89 2.14 -2.22 13.82
N LEU A 90 1.20 -1.44 13.30
CA LEU A 90 1.49 -0.14 12.69
C LEU A 90 2.11 0.82 13.71
N ALA A 91 1.62 0.84 14.96
CA ALA A 91 2.18 1.66 16.03
C ALA A 91 3.61 1.23 16.39
N GLN A 92 3.89 -0.07 16.47
CA GLN A 92 5.24 -0.59 16.69
C GLN A 92 6.21 -0.19 15.57
N GLY A 93 5.78 -0.33 14.31
CA GLY A 93 6.56 0.11 13.16
C GLY A 93 6.75 1.63 13.10
N GLU A 94 5.75 2.41 13.53
CA GLU A 94 5.84 3.87 13.66
C GLU A 94 6.98 4.28 14.61
N GLU A 95 7.10 3.60 15.76
CA GLU A 95 8.15 3.84 16.74
C GLU A 95 9.54 3.42 16.25
N ALA A 96 9.63 2.34 15.46
CA ALA A 96 10.89 1.98 14.79
C ALA A 96 11.29 3.06 13.75
N ALA A 97 10.35 3.49 12.91
CA ALA A 97 10.58 4.52 11.91
C ALA A 97 10.97 5.87 12.54
N ARG A 98 10.31 6.25 13.65
CA ARG A 98 10.65 7.43 14.46
C ARG A 98 12.10 7.39 14.90
N ARG A 99 12.52 6.31 15.56
CA ARG A 99 13.90 6.15 16.05
C ARG A 99 14.91 6.26 14.92
N ILE A 100 14.66 5.61 13.77
CA ILE A 100 15.56 5.68 12.61
C ILE A 100 15.75 7.13 12.14
N ILE A 101 14.65 7.87 11.97
CA ILE A 101 14.71 9.27 11.51
C ILE A 101 15.42 10.16 12.53
N GLU A 102 15.17 9.97 13.83
CA GLU A 102 15.82 10.74 14.89
C GLU A 102 17.34 10.48 14.92
N HIS A 103 17.77 9.22 14.81
CA HIS A 103 19.19 8.87 14.74
C HIS A 103 19.87 9.41 13.47
N ALA A 104 19.12 9.57 12.37
CA ALA A 104 19.59 10.25 11.17
C ALA A 104 19.67 11.79 11.32
N GLY A 105 19.36 12.34 12.50
CA GLY A 105 19.35 13.79 12.77
C GLY A 105 18.05 14.49 12.38
N GLY A 106 16.99 13.74 12.09
CA GLY A 106 15.69 14.26 11.73
C GLY A 106 14.93 14.89 12.91
N ARG A 107 14.29 16.02 12.66
CA ARG A 107 13.46 16.78 13.60
C ARG A 107 12.09 17.09 13.00
N ASN A 108 11.20 17.75 13.75
CA ASN A 108 9.87 18.17 13.27
C ASN A 108 9.05 17.00 12.69
N LEU A 109 9.11 15.86 13.39
CA LEU A 109 8.53 14.60 12.93
C LEU A 109 7.02 14.71 12.72
N PHE A 110 6.52 13.95 11.75
CA PHE A 110 5.09 13.79 11.53
C PHE A 110 4.75 12.53 10.74
N LYS A 111 3.50 12.08 10.86
CA LYS A 111 2.97 10.99 10.04
C LYS A 111 1.91 11.47 9.05
N SER A 112 1.79 10.73 7.95
CA SER A 112 0.62 10.75 7.09
C SER A 112 -0.50 9.92 7.74
N PRO A 113 -1.76 10.09 7.29
CA PRO A 113 -2.80 9.10 7.54
C PRO A 113 -2.40 7.71 7.06
N ILE A 114 -3.05 6.68 7.60
CA ILE A 114 -2.96 5.31 7.10
C ILE A 114 -3.59 5.27 5.70
N SER A 115 -2.93 4.58 4.78
CA SER A 115 -3.41 4.38 3.41
C SER A 115 -3.26 2.93 3.03
N ALA A 116 -4.21 2.40 2.26
CA ALA A 116 -4.02 1.14 1.57
C ALA A 116 -2.98 1.34 0.46
N SER A 117 -1.95 0.49 0.42
CA SER A 117 -0.92 0.51 -0.62
C SER A 117 -1.14 -0.55 -1.69
N HIS A 118 -1.65 -1.72 -1.29
CA HIS A 118 -1.92 -2.85 -2.19
C HIS A 118 -3.28 -3.44 -1.86
N VAL A 119 -4.19 -3.42 -2.83
CA VAL A 119 -5.54 -3.97 -2.71
C VAL A 119 -5.60 -5.31 -3.44
N GLY A 120 -6.23 -6.31 -2.81
CA GLY A 120 -6.41 -7.63 -3.39
C GLY A 120 -7.08 -8.60 -2.42
N GLY A 121 -7.48 -9.77 -2.93
CA GLY A 121 -8.02 -10.86 -2.12
C GLY A 121 -9.42 -10.65 -1.56
N THR A 122 -10.22 -9.77 -2.17
CA THR A 122 -11.63 -9.55 -1.80
C THR A 122 -12.59 -10.58 -2.43
N ILE A 123 -12.23 -11.23 -3.55
CA ILE A 123 -13.06 -12.23 -4.27
C ILE A 123 -12.18 -13.44 -4.64
N LYS A 124 -11.64 -14.14 -3.64
CA LYS A 124 -10.55 -15.13 -3.85
C LYS A 124 -10.96 -16.33 -4.70
N ILE A 125 -10.02 -16.80 -5.54
CA ILE A 125 -10.09 -18.11 -6.21
C ILE A 125 -10.22 -19.22 -5.16
N LYS A 126 -11.07 -20.22 -5.46
CA LYS A 126 -11.48 -21.35 -4.60
C LYS A 126 -12.34 -20.99 -3.38
N GLU A 127 -12.71 -19.72 -3.23
CA GLU A 127 -13.61 -19.24 -2.16
C GLU A 127 -14.86 -18.58 -2.74
N HIS A 128 -14.67 -17.65 -3.68
CA HIS A 128 -15.75 -16.87 -4.30
C HIS A 128 -15.89 -17.14 -5.80
N VAL A 129 -14.78 -17.49 -6.46
CA VAL A 129 -14.75 -17.93 -7.86
C VAL A 129 -14.00 -19.26 -7.97
N ASP A 130 -14.32 -20.06 -8.98
CA ASP A 130 -13.64 -21.31 -9.27
C ASP A 130 -12.28 -21.11 -9.98
N GLU A 131 -11.61 -22.19 -10.37
CA GLU A 131 -10.35 -22.13 -11.11
C GLU A 131 -10.48 -21.56 -12.54
N LYS A 132 -11.71 -21.41 -13.05
CA LYS A 132 -12.02 -20.74 -14.33
C LYS A 132 -12.40 -19.27 -14.12
N LEU A 133 -12.24 -18.76 -12.90
CA LEU A 133 -12.62 -17.41 -12.49
C LEU A 133 -14.14 -17.15 -12.62
N GLU A 134 -14.96 -18.20 -12.64
CA GLU A 134 -16.41 -18.13 -12.69
C GLU A 134 -16.98 -18.09 -11.27
N THR A 135 -18.00 -17.26 -11.05
CA THR A 135 -18.76 -17.22 -9.79
C THR A 135 -19.71 -18.42 -9.67
N GLU A 136 -20.48 -18.52 -8.59
CA GLU A 136 -21.60 -19.47 -8.51
C GLU A 136 -22.67 -19.25 -9.59
N TYR A 137 -22.72 -18.04 -10.17
CA TYR A 137 -23.62 -17.70 -11.26
C TYR A 137 -22.95 -18.02 -12.60
N ARG A 138 -23.66 -18.79 -13.41
CA ARG A 138 -23.21 -19.21 -14.74
C ARG A 138 -22.93 -18.00 -15.65
N ASN A 139 -21.81 -18.06 -16.36
CA ASN A 139 -21.30 -17.03 -17.28
C ASN A 139 -21.01 -15.67 -16.62
N LEU A 140 -20.80 -15.63 -15.29
CA LEU A 140 -20.37 -14.44 -14.58
C LEU A 140 -18.95 -14.67 -14.04
N HIS A 141 -17.98 -13.91 -14.55
CA HIS A 141 -16.56 -14.06 -14.25
C HIS A 141 -15.95 -12.80 -13.63
N VAL A 142 -14.91 -12.96 -12.81
CA VAL A 142 -14.14 -11.85 -12.22
C VAL A 142 -12.66 -12.01 -12.56
N CYS A 143 -12.02 -10.99 -13.12
CA CYS A 143 -10.60 -11.07 -13.53
C CYS A 143 -9.85 -9.76 -13.24
N ASP A 144 -9.62 -9.49 -11.96
CA ASP A 144 -8.82 -8.36 -11.49
C ASP A 144 -8.02 -8.74 -10.21
N GLY A 145 -7.44 -7.76 -9.50
CA GLY A 145 -6.66 -7.99 -8.27
C GLY A 145 -7.44 -8.65 -7.14
N SER A 146 -8.76 -8.62 -7.15
CA SER A 146 -9.61 -9.20 -6.10
C SER A 146 -9.48 -10.72 -6.00
N VAL A 147 -9.13 -11.41 -7.10
CA VAL A 147 -9.14 -12.87 -7.15
C VAL A 147 -7.90 -13.54 -6.56
N LEU A 148 -6.86 -12.75 -6.29
CA LEU A 148 -5.60 -13.26 -5.78
C LEU A 148 -5.76 -13.70 -4.31
N PRO A 149 -5.30 -14.90 -3.92
CA PRO A 149 -5.58 -15.49 -2.60
C PRO A 149 -4.90 -14.79 -1.40
N GLY A 150 -4.26 -13.65 -1.61
CA GLY A 150 -3.64 -12.85 -0.55
C GLY A 150 -3.19 -11.48 -1.02
N THR A 151 -2.53 -10.73 -0.15
CA THR A 151 -1.93 -9.42 -0.47
C THR A 151 -0.79 -9.63 -1.46
N VAL A 152 -0.85 -8.96 -2.61
CA VAL A 152 0.14 -9.09 -3.66
C VAL A 152 0.66 -7.71 -4.01
N ASN A 153 1.98 -7.53 -3.94
CA ASN A 153 2.61 -6.29 -4.34
C ASN A 153 2.69 -6.27 -5.87
N THR A 154 2.11 -5.25 -6.49
CA THR A 154 2.21 -4.98 -7.93
C THR A 154 1.98 -6.22 -8.82
N PRO A 155 0.80 -6.85 -8.79
CA PRO A 155 0.54 -8.12 -9.48
C PRO A 155 0.34 -7.96 -11.00
N THR A 156 0.96 -6.97 -11.64
CA THR A 156 0.69 -6.58 -13.03
C THR A 156 0.85 -7.75 -14.00
N LEU A 157 1.97 -8.48 -13.91
CA LEU A 157 2.20 -9.65 -14.76
C LEU A 157 1.18 -10.75 -14.50
N THR A 158 0.88 -11.04 -13.23
CA THR A 158 -0.12 -12.03 -12.83
C THR A 158 -1.50 -11.68 -13.39
N LEU A 159 -1.92 -10.41 -13.32
CA LEU A 159 -3.20 -9.96 -13.86
C LEU A 159 -3.26 -10.04 -15.38
N ILE A 160 -2.17 -9.71 -16.09
CA ILE A 160 -2.08 -9.89 -17.54
C ILE A 160 -2.22 -11.38 -17.90
N CYS A 161 -1.55 -12.27 -17.15
CA CYS A 161 -1.65 -13.71 -17.34
C CYS A 161 -3.07 -14.23 -17.07
N LEU A 162 -3.72 -13.79 -16.00
CA LEU A 162 -5.12 -14.15 -15.69
C LEU A 162 -6.08 -13.67 -16.77
N GLY A 163 -5.90 -12.44 -17.28
CA GLY A 163 -6.72 -11.91 -18.38
C GLY A 163 -6.58 -12.73 -19.65
N LYS A 164 -5.35 -13.10 -20.04
CA LYS A 164 -5.10 -14.00 -21.19
C LYS A 164 -5.68 -15.39 -20.96
N TYR A 165 -5.54 -15.92 -19.76
CA TYR A 165 -6.12 -17.21 -19.38
C TYR A 165 -7.64 -17.20 -19.55
N LEU A 166 -8.34 -16.22 -18.97
CA LEU A 166 -9.79 -16.11 -19.10
C LEU A 166 -10.23 -15.93 -20.56
N ALA A 167 -9.54 -15.08 -21.33
CA ALA A 167 -9.84 -14.87 -22.74
C ALA A 167 -9.79 -16.19 -23.54
N ASN A 168 -8.78 -17.03 -23.31
CA ASN A 168 -8.65 -18.33 -23.99
C ASN A 168 -9.74 -19.33 -23.58
N GLN A 169 -10.29 -19.22 -22.35
CA GLN A 169 -11.40 -20.07 -21.90
C GLN A 169 -12.72 -19.66 -22.54
N LEU A 170 -12.97 -18.34 -22.65
CA LEU A 170 -14.23 -17.79 -23.16
C LEU A 170 -14.29 -17.76 -24.70
N ALA A 171 -13.14 -17.61 -25.35
CA ALA A 171 -13.01 -17.58 -26.80
C ALA A 171 -11.80 -18.44 -27.23
N PRO A 172 -11.94 -19.78 -27.22
CA PRO A 172 -10.89 -20.67 -27.70
C PRO A 172 -10.55 -20.31 -29.16
N ALA A 173 -9.27 -20.24 -29.49
CA ALA A 173 -8.86 -20.13 -30.89
C ALA A 173 -9.42 -21.36 -31.65
N ALA A 174 -10.02 -21.09 -32.81
CA ALA A 174 -10.60 -22.11 -33.69
C ALA A 174 -9.56 -23.11 -34.21
#